data_AF-A0A7X9BPN0-F1
#
_entry.id   AF-A0A7X9BPN0-F1
#
_cell.length_a   1.000
_cell.length_b   1.000
_cell.length_c   1.000
_cell.angle_alpha   90.00
_cell.angle_beta   90.00
_cell.angle_gamma   90.00
#
_symmetry.space_group_name_H-M   'P 1'
#
loop_
_entity.id
_entity.type
_entity.pdbx_description
1 polymer ?
#
loop_
_entity_poly.entity_id
_entity_poly.type
_entity_poly.pdbx_seq_one_letter_code
_entity_poly.pdbx_strand_id
1 'polypeptide(L)'
;IVNRLLKEIEGHRFLFTHTDQPHKNDLPGDPDPQVLARQGLVDVVAYGHSHIPDIRKEGNVLWLNPGHLKDNDKKGHDPTYAVVELSSEGGSIYLVNLKSQVVVDSETI
;
A
#
# COMPACT_ATOMS: atom_id res chain seq x y z
N ILE A 1 -5.63 11.69 16.75
CA ILE A 1 -5.77 10.99 15.45
C ILE A 1 -4.36 10.74 14.97
N VAL A 2 -3.97 9.49 14.71
CA VAL A 2 -2.66 9.18 14.11
C VAL A 2 -2.85 9.14 12.59
N ASN A 3 -1.95 9.75 11.81
CA ASN A 3 -2.10 9.78 10.35
C ASN A 3 -1.47 8.55 9.67
N ARG A 4 -0.73 7.77 10.44
CA ARG A 4 0.01 6.59 10.00
C ARG A 4 -0.33 5.44 10.94
N LEU A 5 -0.83 4.35 10.38
CA LEU A 5 -1.34 3.22 11.14
C LEU A 5 -0.44 2.02 10.91
N LEU A 6 0.25 1.59 11.97
CA LEU A 6 0.94 0.31 12.01
C LEU A 6 -0.04 -0.76 12.50
N LYS A 7 -0.16 -1.85 11.73
CA LYS A 7 -1.03 -2.97 12.08
C LYS A 7 -0.39 -4.29 11.70
N GLU A 8 -0.38 -5.22 12.63
CA GLU A 8 -0.04 -6.61 12.34
C GLU A 8 -1.31 -7.39 11.98
N ILE A 9 -1.26 -8.16 10.90
CA ILE A 9 -2.35 -8.99 10.38
C ILE A 9 -1.73 -10.33 9.94
N GLU A 10 -2.17 -11.45 10.53
CA GLU A 10 -1.63 -12.79 10.25
C GLU A 10 -0.09 -12.88 10.35
N GLY A 11 0.52 -12.13 11.28
CA GLY A 11 1.98 -12.09 11.48
C GLY A 11 2.75 -11.16 10.55
N HIS A 12 2.07 -10.47 9.62
CA HIS A 12 2.67 -9.51 8.70
C HIS A 12 2.39 -8.07 9.16
N ARG A 13 3.42 -7.23 9.14
CA ARG A 13 3.37 -5.85 9.63
C ARG A 13 3.08 -4.88 8.49
N PHE A 14 1.90 -4.29 8.51
CA PHE A 14 1.45 -3.28 7.57
C PHE A 14 1.64 -1.87 8.13
N LEU A 15 2.15 -0.97 7.30
CA LEU A 15 1.98 0.47 7.46
C LEU A 15 0.92 0.96 6.48
N PHE A 16 -0.19 1.46 7.01
CA PHE A 16 -1.16 2.23 6.23
C PHE A 16 -0.86 3.72 6.38
N THR A 17 -0.62 4.38 5.25
CA THR A 17 -0.25 5.80 5.15
C THR A 17 -0.92 6.43 3.93
N HIS A 18 -1.05 7.76 3.89
CA HIS A 18 -1.53 8.42 2.68
C HIS A 18 -0.41 8.59 1.64
N THR A 19 0.80 8.91 2.08
CA THR A 19 1.98 9.13 1.22
C THR A 19 3.09 8.13 1.55
N ASP A 20 3.90 7.78 0.56
CA ASP A 20 5.10 6.94 0.68
C ASP A 20 6.30 7.67 1.30
N GLN A 21 6.19 8.99 1.48
CA GLN A 21 7.19 9.86 2.08
C GLN A 21 6.59 10.66 3.25
N PRO A 22 7.42 11.33 4.07
CA PRO A 22 6.95 12.38 4.97
C PRO A 22 6.16 13.46 4.21
N HIS A 23 5.10 13.96 4.84
CA HIS A 23 4.18 14.93 4.25
C HIS A 23 3.89 16.06 5.24
N LYS A 24 3.61 17.27 4.72
CA LYS A 24 3.36 18.47 5.53
C LYS A 24 2.20 18.37 6.53
N ASN A 25 1.34 17.36 6.39
CA ASN A 25 0.19 17.12 7.27
C ASN A 25 0.51 16.08 8.35
N ASP A 26 1.71 15.50 8.36
CA ASP A 26 2.15 14.59 9.42
C ASP A 26 2.18 15.32 10.76
N LEU A 27 1.81 14.62 11.82
CA LEU A 27 1.91 15.10 13.18
C LEU A 27 3.31 14.84 13.75
N PRO A 28 3.75 15.61 14.75
CA PRO A 28 4.95 15.27 15.50
C PRO A 28 4.86 13.83 16.02
N GLY A 29 5.83 13.00 15.63
CA GLY A 29 5.90 11.58 16.02
C GLY A 29 5.30 10.59 15.01
N ASP A 30 4.67 11.05 13.92
CA ASP A 30 4.29 10.16 12.82
C ASP A 30 5.56 9.53 12.20
N PRO A 31 5.62 8.19 12.05
CA PRO A 31 6.83 7.50 11.60
C PRO A 31 7.06 7.70 10.10
N ASP A 32 8.32 7.89 9.68
CA ASP A 32 8.71 7.97 8.27
C ASP A 32 8.59 6.58 7.58
N PRO A 33 7.87 6.43 6.44
CA PRO A 33 7.65 5.13 5.81
C PRO A 33 8.96 4.55 5.28
N GLN A 34 9.83 5.42 4.75
CA GLN A 34 11.11 5.04 4.17
C GLN A 34 12.05 4.51 5.26
N VAL A 35 12.01 5.12 6.45
CA VAL A 35 12.79 4.66 7.60
C VAL A 35 12.28 3.30 8.08
N LEU A 36 10.96 3.16 8.26
CA LEU A 36 10.35 1.89 8.68
C LEU A 36 10.66 0.76 7.69
N ALA A 37 10.52 1.01 6.40
CA ALA A 37 10.81 0.04 5.36
C ALA A 37 12.30 -0.35 5.31
N ARG A 38 13.20 0.65 5.31
CA ARG A 38 14.65 0.42 5.27
C ARG A 38 15.16 -0.35 6.49
N GLN A 39 14.55 -0.15 7.65
CA GLN A 39 14.90 -0.85 8.88
C GLN A 39 14.22 -2.24 9.00
N GLY A 40 13.40 -2.64 8.03
CA GLY A 40 12.67 -3.92 8.09
C GLY A 40 11.67 -3.97 9.25
N LEU A 41 11.14 -2.82 9.65
CA LEU A 41 10.15 -2.71 10.74
C LEU A 41 8.72 -2.98 10.25
N VAL A 42 8.53 -3.05 8.93
CA VAL A 42 7.27 -3.40 8.26
C VAL A 42 7.56 -4.31 7.08
N ASP A 43 6.58 -5.10 6.71
CA ASP A 43 6.64 -6.04 5.59
C ASP A 43 5.91 -5.47 4.37
N VAL A 44 4.85 -4.67 4.61
CA VAL A 44 4.09 -3.99 3.57
C VAL A 44 3.84 -2.52 3.93
N VAL A 45 4.06 -1.61 2.97
CA VAL A 45 3.62 -0.21 3.02
C VAL A 45 2.47 0.00 2.05
N ALA A 46 1.26 0.14 2.59
CA ALA A 46 0.07 0.51 1.83
C ALA A 46 -0.08 2.04 1.84
N TYR A 47 0.11 2.65 0.68
CA TYR A 47 0.09 4.11 0.49
C TYR A 47 -0.89 4.53 -0.61
N GLY A 48 -1.11 5.84 -0.78
CA GLY A 48 -2.02 6.38 -1.77
C GLY A 48 -1.47 7.67 -2.39
N HIS A 49 -2.29 8.72 -2.38
CA HIS A 49 -1.97 10.08 -2.85
C HIS A 49 -1.77 10.24 -4.36
N SER A 50 -0.94 9.41 -5.00
CA SER A 50 -0.71 9.47 -6.44
C SER A 50 -1.96 9.08 -7.23
N HIS A 51 -2.82 8.23 -6.67
CA HIS A 51 -3.93 7.56 -7.36
C HIS A 51 -3.49 6.65 -8.51
N ILE A 52 -2.20 6.36 -8.63
CA ILE A 52 -1.66 5.50 -9.68
C ILE A 52 -1.47 4.12 -9.04
N PRO A 53 -2.13 3.06 -9.55
CA PRO A 53 -1.95 1.71 -9.03
C PRO A 53 -0.49 1.30 -9.18
N ASP A 54 0.07 0.72 -8.12
CA ASP A 54 1.47 0.29 -8.09
C ASP A 54 1.64 -0.85 -7.08
N ILE A 55 2.35 -1.89 -7.49
CA ILE A 55 2.89 -2.92 -6.62
C ILE A 55 4.37 -3.03 -6.96
N ARG A 56 5.24 -2.85 -5.95
CA ARG A 56 6.67 -3.05 -6.14
C ARG A 56 7.35 -3.54 -4.88
N LYS A 57 8.44 -4.28 -5.06
CA LYS A 57 9.30 -4.73 -3.98
C LYS A 57 10.55 -3.85 -3.91
N GLU A 58 10.77 -3.22 -2.76
CA GLU A 58 12.01 -2.49 -2.46
C GLU A 58 12.71 -3.16 -1.27
N GLY A 59 13.83 -3.83 -1.53
CA GLY A 59 14.46 -4.71 -0.54
C GLY A 59 13.53 -5.86 -0.16
N ASN A 60 13.22 -5.99 1.12
CA ASN A 60 12.30 -7.01 1.65
C ASN A 60 10.88 -6.48 1.90
N VAL A 61 10.58 -5.25 1.49
CA VAL A 61 9.31 -4.58 1.78
C VAL A 61 8.50 -4.40 0.51
N LEU A 62 7.23 -4.76 0.57
CA LEU A 62 6.27 -4.57 -0.50
C LEU A 62 5.61 -3.20 -0.37
N TRP A 63 5.61 -2.43 -1.45
CA TRP A 63 4.96 -1.13 -1.54
C TRP A 63 3.73 -1.27 -2.43
N LEU A 64 2.58 -0.87 -1.89
CA LEU A 64 1.29 -1.03 -2.53
C LEU A 64 0.56 0.32 -2.58
N ASN A 65 0.23 0.76 -3.78
CA ASN A 65 -0.77 1.78 -4.04
C ASN A 65 -1.98 1.15 -4.72
N PRO A 66 -3.17 1.15 -4.08
CA PRO A 66 -4.36 0.53 -4.68
C PRO A 66 -4.94 1.34 -5.84
N GLY A 67 -4.42 2.55 -6.12
CA GLY A 67 -4.97 3.46 -7.12
C GLY A 67 -6.15 4.26 -6.58
N HIS A 68 -7.27 4.27 -7.31
CA HIS A 68 -8.47 5.02 -6.94
C HIS A 68 -9.76 4.28 -7.31
N LEU A 69 -10.86 4.58 -6.60
CA LEU A 69 -12.18 4.00 -6.87
C LEU A 69 -13.09 4.85 -7.76
N LYS A 70 -12.63 6.03 -8.19
CA LYS A 70 -13.46 6.99 -8.94
C LYS A 70 -13.58 6.61 -10.41
N ASP A 71 -14.79 6.76 -10.96
CA ASP A 71 -15.07 6.50 -12.38
C ASP A 71 -14.25 7.34 -13.35
N ASN A 72 -13.99 8.60 -12.96
CA ASN A 72 -13.15 9.53 -13.69
C ASN A 72 -12.12 10.09 -12.69
N ASP A 73 -10.85 9.77 -12.90
CA ASP A 73 -9.74 10.52 -12.31
C ASP A 73 -8.96 11.24 -13.40
N LYS A 74 -8.34 12.36 -13.03
CA LYS A 74 -7.63 13.27 -13.93
C LYS A 74 -6.29 12.71 -14.44
N LYS A 75 -5.95 11.48 -14.06
CA LYS A 75 -4.60 10.90 -14.24
C LYS A 75 -4.52 9.78 -15.28
N GLY A 76 -5.64 9.42 -15.93
CA GLY A 76 -5.63 8.48 -17.05
C GLY A 76 -5.43 7.01 -16.69
N HIS A 77 -5.52 6.66 -15.40
CA HIS A 77 -5.54 5.27 -14.94
C HIS A 77 -6.97 4.81 -14.69
N ASP A 78 -7.21 3.53 -14.92
CA ASP A 78 -8.49 2.91 -14.60
C ASP A 78 -8.67 2.79 -13.08
N PRO A 79 -9.91 2.86 -12.57
CA PRO A 79 -10.17 2.66 -11.16
C PRO A 79 -9.77 1.25 -10.74
N THR A 80 -9.06 1.18 -9.62
CA THR A 80 -8.41 -0.02 -9.09
C THR A 80 -8.56 -0.08 -7.58
N TYR A 81 -8.42 -1.30 -7.05
CA TYR A 81 -8.30 -1.56 -5.62
C TYR A 81 -7.36 -2.74 -5.40
N ALA A 82 -6.90 -2.90 -4.16
CA ALA A 82 -6.06 -4.04 -3.80
C ALA A 82 -6.86 -5.07 -2.99
N VAL A 83 -6.62 -6.35 -3.28
CA VAL A 83 -7.03 -7.48 -2.43
C VAL A 83 -5.77 -8.10 -1.86
N VAL A 84 -5.75 -8.30 -0.55
CA VAL A 84 -4.63 -8.95 0.13
C VAL A 84 -5.16 -10.24 0.75
N GLU A 85 -4.60 -11.36 0.33
CA GLU A 85 -4.84 -12.68 0.93
C GLU A 85 -3.65 -13.01 1.82
N LEU A 86 -3.92 -13.30 3.10
CA LEU A 86 -2.87 -13.50 4.12
C LEU A 86 -3.07 -14.81 4.86
N SER A 87 -1.93 -15.37 5.27
CA SER A 87 -1.80 -16.46 6.24
C SER A 87 -0.53 -16.26 7.07
N SER A 88 -0.39 -17.05 8.13
CA SER A 88 0.86 -17.09 8.92
C SER A 88 2.10 -17.51 8.13
N GLU A 89 1.94 -18.14 6.96
CA GLU A 89 3.05 -18.66 6.14
C GLU A 89 3.44 -17.72 4.98
N GLY A 90 2.67 -16.66 4.73
CA GLY A 90 2.87 -15.75 3.62
C GLY A 90 1.55 -15.16 3.11
N GLY A 91 1.61 -14.46 1.98
CA GLY A 91 0.41 -13.90 1.37
C GLY A 91 0.59 -13.45 -0.07
N SER A 92 -0.50 -13.03 -0.67
CA SER A 92 -0.55 -12.48 -2.02
C SER A 92 -1.31 -11.16 -2.04
N ILE A 93 -0.82 -10.22 -2.83
CA ILE A 93 -1.46 -8.94 -3.10
C ILE A 93 -1.87 -8.94 -4.57
N TYR A 94 -3.11 -8.54 -4.84
CA TYR A 94 -3.68 -8.41 -6.18
C TYR A 94 -4.16 -6.99 -6.38
N LEU A 95 -3.68 -6.32 -7.43
CA LEU A 95 -4.33 -5.11 -7.94
C LEU A 95 -5.43 -5.51 -8.91
N VAL A 96 -6.65 -5.07 -8.65
CA VAL A 96 -7.84 -5.44 -9.39
C VAL A 96 -8.46 -4.19 -10.00
N ASN A 97 -8.74 -4.24 -11.30
CA ASN A 97 -9.52 -3.21 -11.96
C ASN A 97 -10.99 -3.26 -11.48
N LEU A 98 -11.48 -2.15 -10.95
CA LEU A 98 -12.80 -2.07 -10.31
C LEU A 98 -13.96 -2.41 -11.26
N LYS A 99 -13.83 -2.08 -12.56
CA LYS A 99 -14.93 -2.25 -13.52
C LYS A 99 -14.91 -3.64 -14.17
N SER A 100 -13.75 -4.06 -14.65
CA SER A 100 -13.60 -5.34 -15.34
C SER A 100 -13.44 -6.53 -14.39
N GLN A 101 -13.12 -6.28 -13.12
CA GLN A 101 -12.82 -7.31 -12.11
C GLN A 101 -11.59 -8.17 -12.48
N VAL A 102 -10.75 -7.68 -13.39
CA VAL A 102 -9.52 -8.35 -13.83
C VAL A 102 -8.36 -7.94 -12.93
N VAL A 103 -7.54 -8.91 -12.54
CA VAL A 103 -6.25 -8.67 -11.88
C VAL A 103 -5.30 -8.04 -12.90
N VAL A 104 -4.82 -6.84 -12.61
CA VAL A 104 -3.91 -6.08 -13.47
C VAL A 104 -2.44 -6.23 -13.05
N ASP A 105 -2.20 -6.56 -11.78
CA ASP A 105 -0.87 -6.85 -11.24
C ASP A 105 -0.99 -7.66 -9.94
N SER A 106 0.08 -8.36 -9.53
CA SER A 106 0.12 -9.12 -8.29
C SER A 106 1.52 -9.40 -7.78
N GLU A 107 1.70 -9.49 -6.46
CA GLU A 107 2.95 -9.90 -5.83
C GLU A 107 2.71 -10.76 -4.58
N THR A 108 3.74 -11.51 -4.18
CA THR A 108 3.74 -12.32 -2.96
C THR A 108 4.48 -11.61 -1.81
N ILE A 109 3.92 -11.70 -0.61
CA ILE A 109 4.51 -11.21 0.65
C ILE A 109 5.52 -12.23 1.16
#